data_AF-A0A924TEV7-F1
#
_entry.id   AF-A0A924TEV7-F1
#
_cell.length_a   1.000
_cell.length_b   1.000
_cell.length_c   1.000
_cell.angle_alpha   90.00
_cell.angle_beta   90.00
_cell.angle_gamma   90.00
#
_symmetry.space_group_name_H-M   'P 1'
#
loop_
_entity.id
_entity.type
_entity.pdbx_description
1 polymer ?
#
loop_
_entity_poly.entity_id
_entity_poly.type
_entity_poly.pdbx_seq_one_letter_code
_entity_poly.pdbx_strand_id
1 'polypeptide(L)'
;MKSKHAMRHIALAMLGIVSASEAFAQASSSYYYIGGGIGQARAELNDERITRPLFGSGLTATNINRDNHDTAYKLFGGYQFNRNFALEAGYFNLGKFGFSANTTPLGTFNGQVKIQGFNLDLVGTLPVSERFSVFARAGAQAAKTGATYGGSQPTSIFNPSPSRREVNYKAGLGLQYEVTPSFLVRAEVERYRITDNIGKKANADMVSVSLVFPFGRSYAPVPRAMTPEPIYVAPAPMPVPAPAPMPAPQPAPVVVVTPPPAPAPAPMPAPVERRRVSFTAESLFAFDKSDIKPDGKAALDRFSNELRGTQFDSIRVEGHTDRLGSDSYNQRLSTKRAEAVKGYLISSGGVNSSKISAVGKGETMPVTKPGDCRGNKPTKALIACLQPDRRVDVEVSATK
;
A
#
# COMPACT_ATOMS: atom_id res chain seq x y z
N MET A 1 8.94 16.25 45.35
CA MET A 1 9.39 17.26 44.36
C MET A 1 10.14 16.69 43.14
N LYS A 2 9.85 15.47 42.65
CA LYS A 2 10.53 14.84 41.48
C LYS A 2 9.61 14.57 40.26
N SER A 3 8.47 15.25 40.15
CA SER A 3 7.44 15.00 39.12
C SER A 3 7.18 16.20 38.20
N LYS A 4 8.22 16.99 37.88
CA LYS A 4 8.10 18.10 36.91
C LYS A 4 9.10 18.03 35.74
N HIS A 5 9.99 17.04 35.72
CA HIS A 5 11.01 16.92 34.66
C HIS A 5 10.63 15.94 33.54
N ALA A 6 9.89 14.86 33.84
CA ALA A 6 9.49 13.88 32.81
C ALA A 6 8.54 14.45 31.73
N MET A 7 7.71 15.45 32.08
CA MET A 7 6.77 16.07 31.13
C MET A 7 7.46 17.02 30.13
N ARG A 8 8.65 17.53 30.48
CA ARG A 8 9.39 18.49 29.65
C ARG A 8 10.18 17.81 28.53
N HIS A 9 10.56 16.54 28.69
CA HIS A 9 11.32 15.79 27.67
C HIS A 9 10.44 15.15 26.58
N ILE A 10 9.19 14.79 26.87
CA ILE A 10 8.26 14.24 25.87
C ILE A 10 7.65 15.35 25.00
N ALA A 11 7.45 16.55 25.55
CA ALA A 11 7.09 17.73 24.77
C ALA A 11 8.23 18.21 23.83
N LEU A 12 9.50 18.05 24.26
CA LEU A 12 10.65 18.32 23.39
C LEU A 12 10.84 17.27 22.29
N ALA A 13 10.45 16.01 22.51
CA ALA A 13 10.47 14.99 21.47
C ALA A 13 9.47 15.27 20.33
N MET A 14 8.37 16.00 20.61
CA MET A 14 7.42 16.46 19.59
C MET A 14 7.91 17.68 18.80
N LEU A 15 8.91 18.42 19.32
CA LEU A 15 9.50 19.60 18.64
C LEU A 15 10.81 19.27 17.90
N GLY A 16 11.45 18.14 18.19
CA GLY A 16 12.74 17.74 17.60
C GLY A 16 12.67 16.99 16.27
N ILE A 17 11.48 16.66 15.76
CA ILE A 17 11.32 15.78 14.58
C ILE A 17 11.54 16.53 13.24
N VAL A 18 11.84 17.84 13.26
CA VAL A 18 12.03 18.62 12.02
C VAL A 18 13.45 18.52 11.42
N SER A 19 14.44 17.89 12.07
CA SER A 19 15.86 18.04 11.64
C SER A 19 16.66 16.74 11.38
N ALA A 20 16.04 15.58 11.22
CA ALA A 20 16.78 14.33 10.93
C ALA A 20 16.27 13.61 9.66
N SER A 21 16.36 14.27 8.50
CA SER A 21 15.92 13.71 7.20
C SER A 21 17.05 13.27 6.26
N GLU A 22 18.32 13.32 6.67
CA GLU A 22 19.42 13.27 5.69
C GLU A 22 20.17 11.93 5.59
N ALA A 23 19.87 10.91 6.41
CA ALA A 23 20.73 9.73 6.52
C ALA A 23 20.22 8.43 5.84
N PHE A 24 19.03 8.40 5.24
CA PHE A 24 18.48 7.17 4.65
C PHE A 24 17.98 7.37 3.22
N ALA A 25 18.92 7.65 2.31
CA ALA A 25 18.70 7.64 0.88
C ALA A 25 18.66 6.20 0.34
N GLN A 26 17.50 5.57 0.38
CA GLN A 26 17.16 4.48 -0.54
C GLN A 26 15.73 4.68 -1.03
N ALA A 27 15.54 4.53 -2.34
CA ALA A 27 14.36 4.89 -3.13
C ALA A 27 13.06 4.17 -2.72
N SER A 28 12.53 4.48 -1.54
CA SER A 28 11.16 4.21 -1.14
C SER A 28 10.63 5.47 -0.50
N SER A 29 9.61 6.06 -1.10
CA SER A 29 9.01 7.29 -0.60
C SER A 29 8.58 7.14 0.85
N SER A 30 9.14 7.98 1.71
CA SER A 30 8.63 8.10 3.07
C SER A 30 7.20 8.61 3.03
N TYR A 31 6.33 8.12 3.91
CA TYR A 31 4.93 8.57 3.95
C TYR A 31 4.38 8.55 5.36
N TYR A 32 3.35 9.33 5.60
CA TYR A 32 2.63 9.34 6.87
C TYR A 32 1.36 8.49 6.77
N TYR A 33 0.88 7.97 7.88
CA TYR A 33 -0.40 7.27 7.92
C TYR A 33 -1.10 7.49 9.25
N ILE A 34 -2.43 7.39 9.24
CA ILE A 34 -3.26 7.32 10.42
C ILE A 34 -4.07 6.04 10.39
N GLY A 35 -4.38 5.49 11.54
CA GLY A 35 -5.22 4.30 11.63
C GLY A 35 -5.95 4.21 12.94
N GLY A 36 -7.04 3.45 12.91
CA GLY A 36 -7.86 3.14 14.08
C GLY A 36 -8.25 1.67 14.06
N GLY A 37 -8.28 1.05 15.22
CA GLY A 37 -8.57 -0.36 15.36
C GLY A 37 -9.50 -0.67 16.53
N ILE A 38 -10.24 -1.75 16.36
CA ILE A 38 -11.10 -2.36 17.37
C ILE A 38 -10.68 -3.83 17.55
N GLY A 39 -10.78 -4.32 18.76
CA GLY A 39 -10.36 -5.67 19.08
C GLY A 39 -10.89 -6.15 20.42
N GLN A 40 -10.35 -7.28 20.86
CA GLN A 40 -10.57 -7.84 22.17
C GLN A 40 -9.24 -7.85 22.92
N ALA A 41 -9.24 -7.38 24.17
CA ALA A 41 -8.10 -7.49 25.06
C ALA A 41 -8.36 -8.54 26.13
N ARG A 42 -7.30 -9.26 26.52
CA ARG A 42 -7.29 -10.21 27.62
C ARG A 42 -6.18 -9.84 28.60
N ALA A 43 -6.51 -9.73 29.88
CA ALA A 43 -5.53 -9.42 30.93
C ALA A 43 -5.27 -10.63 31.83
N GLU A 44 -4.00 -10.94 32.10
CA GLU A 44 -3.63 -11.93 33.11
C GLU A 44 -3.81 -11.34 34.51
N LEU A 45 -4.92 -11.72 35.17
CA LEU A 45 -5.19 -11.39 36.57
C LEU A 45 -4.81 -12.59 37.43
N ASN A 46 -3.71 -12.53 38.20
CA ASN A 46 -3.30 -13.58 39.13
C ASN A 46 -4.03 -13.47 40.49
N ASP A 47 -4.29 -14.62 41.13
CA ASP A 47 -5.00 -14.79 42.41
C ASP A 47 -4.39 -13.96 43.55
N GLU A 48 -3.06 -13.91 43.62
CA GLU A 48 -2.30 -13.10 44.58
C GLU A 48 -2.58 -11.59 44.47
N ARG A 49 -3.01 -11.09 43.29
CA ARG A 49 -3.29 -9.66 43.09
C ARG A 49 -4.70 -9.26 43.55
N ILE A 50 -5.66 -10.18 43.47
CA ILE A 50 -7.06 -9.94 43.84
C ILE A 50 -7.27 -10.07 45.35
N THR A 51 -6.52 -10.98 45.99
CA THR A 51 -6.65 -11.28 47.43
C THR A 51 -5.83 -10.36 48.33
N ARG A 52 -4.84 -9.64 47.77
CA ARG A 52 -3.93 -8.75 48.53
C ARG A 52 -4.61 -7.61 49.31
N PRO A 53 -5.61 -6.88 48.76
CA PRO A 53 -6.35 -5.87 49.52
C PRO A 53 -7.21 -6.47 50.64
N LEU A 54 -7.63 -7.74 50.49
CA LEU A 54 -8.46 -8.45 51.44
C LEU A 54 -7.66 -8.89 52.67
N PHE A 55 -6.41 -9.35 52.48
CA PHE A 55 -5.51 -9.73 53.57
C PHE A 55 -5.11 -8.55 54.48
N GLY A 56 -4.96 -7.35 53.93
CA GLY A 56 -4.71 -6.12 54.72
C GLY A 56 -5.91 -5.68 55.57
N SER A 57 -7.08 -6.30 55.37
CA SER A 57 -8.36 -5.97 56.01
C SER A 57 -8.93 -7.12 56.85
N GLY A 58 -8.17 -8.21 57.05
CA GLY A 58 -8.61 -9.40 57.80
C GLY A 58 -9.63 -10.28 57.09
N LEU A 59 -9.83 -10.11 55.77
CA LEU A 59 -10.81 -10.85 54.97
C LEU A 59 -10.12 -11.95 54.16
N THR A 60 -10.69 -13.16 54.16
CA THR A 60 -10.22 -14.27 53.31
C THR A 60 -11.19 -14.51 52.17
N ALA A 61 -10.71 -14.48 50.93
CA ALA A 61 -11.52 -14.78 49.75
C ALA A 61 -11.79 -16.29 49.65
N THR A 62 -13.06 -16.70 49.61
CA THR A 62 -13.46 -18.11 49.49
C THR A 62 -13.80 -18.52 48.06
N ASN A 63 -14.22 -17.57 47.22
CA ASN A 63 -14.50 -17.83 45.80
C ASN A 63 -14.20 -16.56 44.98
N ILE A 64 -13.58 -16.69 43.81
CA ILE A 64 -13.14 -15.56 42.96
C ILE A 64 -13.62 -15.78 41.53
N ASN A 65 -14.56 -14.96 41.06
CA ASN A 65 -14.99 -14.90 39.66
C ASN A 65 -14.25 -13.77 38.92
N ARG A 66 -13.81 -14.01 37.68
CA ARG A 66 -13.01 -13.05 36.89
C ARG A 66 -13.62 -12.84 35.52
N ASP A 67 -13.71 -11.58 35.13
CA ASP A 67 -13.94 -11.19 33.75
C ASP A 67 -12.64 -10.61 33.20
N ASN A 68 -11.97 -11.42 32.38
CA ASN A 68 -10.62 -11.14 31.90
C ASN A 68 -10.59 -10.68 30.44
N HIS A 69 -11.74 -10.49 29.79
CA HIS A 69 -11.82 -10.01 28.40
C HIS A 69 -12.71 -8.77 28.28
N ASP A 70 -12.30 -7.79 27.46
CA ASP A 70 -13.15 -6.65 27.12
C ASP A 70 -12.82 -6.12 25.72
N THR A 71 -13.69 -5.28 25.18
CA THR A 71 -13.49 -4.60 23.90
C THR A 71 -12.38 -3.55 24.03
N ALA A 72 -11.41 -3.65 23.14
CA ALA A 72 -10.27 -2.75 23.08
C ALA A 72 -10.33 -1.87 21.83
N TYR A 73 -9.84 -0.64 21.97
CA TYR A 73 -9.79 0.35 20.90
C TYR A 73 -8.40 0.98 20.84
N LYS A 74 -7.98 1.34 19.63
CA LYS A 74 -6.75 2.10 19.43
C LYS A 74 -6.87 3.09 18.30
N LEU A 75 -6.12 4.18 18.42
CA LEU A 75 -5.93 5.20 17.41
C LEU A 75 -4.43 5.49 17.32
N PHE A 76 -3.88 5.50 16.11
CA PHE A 76 -2.45 5.67 15.91
C PHE A 76 -2.14 6.48 14.66
N GLY A 77 -0.97 7.09 14.66
CA GLY A 77 -0.38 7.75 13.50
C GLY A 77 1.09 7.39 13.40
N GLY A 78 1.58 7.20 12.19
CA GLY A 78 2.97 6.82 11.98
C GLY A 78 3.60 7.48 10.77
N TYR A 79 4.92 7.44 10.75
CA TYR A 79 5.75 7.87 9.65
C TYR A 79 6.62 6.71 9.19
N GLN A 80 6.44 6.30 7.94
CA GLN A 80 7.24 5.29 7.28
C GLN A 80 8.49 5.95 6.70
N PHE A 81 9.66 5.58 7.21
CA PHE A 81 10.95 6.12 6.75
C PHE A 81 11.37 5.50 5.43
N ASN A 82 11.22 4.18 5.33
CA ASN A 82 11.58 3.40 4.15
C ASN A 82 10.63 2.21 3.99
N ARG A 83 10.79 1.38 2.95
CA ARG A 83 9.92 0.24 2.66
C ARG A 83 9.74 -0.74 3.83
N ASN A 84 10.70 -0.80 4.75
CA ASN A 84 10.73 -1.77 5.84
C ASN A 84 10.50 -1.18 7.23
N PHE A 85 10.73 0.12 7.46
CA PHE A 85 10.70 0.69 8.82
C PHE A 85 9.79 1.90 8.93
N ALA A 86 9.06 1.95 10.04
CA ALA A 86 8.18 3.05 10.43
C ALA A 86 8.28 3.33 11.92
N LEU A 87 7.94 4.55 12.32
CA LEU A 87 7.69 4.92 13.71
C LEU A 87 6.20 5.20 13.86
N GLU A 88 5.56 4.60 14.86
CA GLU A 88 4.12 4.70 15.12
C GLU A 88 3.89 5.20 16.56
N ALA A 89 3.14 6.28 16.70
CA ALA A 89 2.67 6.78 17.99
C ALA A 89 1.16 6.60 18.08
N GLY A 90 0.64 6.24 19.25
CA GLY A 90 -0.78 5.98 19.38
C GLY A 90 -1.32 6.10 20.79
N TYR A 91 -2.64 5.96 20.86
CA TYR A 91 -3.44 5.85 22.06
C TYR A 91 -4.16 4.50 22.03
N PHE A 92 -4.16 3.80 23.15
CA PHE A 92 -4.86 2.53 23.32
C PHE A 92 -5.75 2.55 24.56
N ASN A 93 -6.85 1.82 24.49
CA ASN A 93 -7.75 1.54 25.59
C ASN A 93 -8.07 0.04 25.55
N LEU A 94 -7.61 -0.71 26.56
CA LEU A 94 -7.80 -2.16 26.64
C LEU A 94 -9.13 -2.54 27.30
N GLY A 95 -9.97 -1.57 27.66
CA GLY A 95 -11.24 -1.82 28.34
C GLY A 95 -11.10 -1.89 29.86
N LYS A 96 -12.10 -2.52 30.48
CA LYS A 96 -12.26 -2.70 31.92
C LYS A 96 -12.24 -4.19 32.24
N PHE A 97 -11.40 -4.56 33.19
CA PHE A 97 -11.30 -5.94 33.68
C PHE A 97 -11.88 -6.02 35.08
N GLY A 98 -12.81 -6.95 35.28
CA GLY A 98 -13.58 -7.09 36.52
C GLY A 98 -13.17 -8.31 37.33
N PHE A 99 -13.30 -8.21 38.64
CA PHE A 99 -13.29 -9.39 39.51
C PHE A 99 -14.33 -9.24 40.63
N SER A 100 -14.88 -10.37 41.05
CA SER A 100 -15.78 -10.46 42.19
C SER A 100 -15.31 -11.59 43.10
N ALA A 101 -15.22 -11.33 44.39
CA ALA A 101 -14.80 -12.31 45.39
C ALA A 101 -15.80 -12.37 46.56
N ASN A 102 -16.13 -13.59 46.98
CA ASN A 102 -16.82 -13.81 48.25
C ASN A 102 -15.78 -13.86 49.37
N THR A 103 -16.08 -13.25 50.51
CA THR A 103 -15.16 -13.10 51.64
C THR A 103 -15.70 -13.79 52.90
N THR A 104 -14.80 -14.14 53.81
CA THR A 104 -15.11 -14.61 55.17
C THR A 104 -14.45 -13.65 56.18
N PRO A 105 -15.21 -13.08 57.15
CA PRO A 105 -16.66 -13.21 57.40
C PRO A 105 -17.55 -12.75 56.21
N LEU A 106 -18.80 -13.24 56.12
CA LEU A 106 -19.66 -13.12 54.92
C LEU A 106 -19.73 -11.69 54.35
N GLY A 107 -19.26 -11.54 53.13
CA GLY A 107 -19.34 -10.29 52.37
C GLY A 107 -18.90 -10.48 50.92
N THR A 108 -19.31 -9.57 50.04
CA THR A 108 -18.87 -9.54 48.64
C THR A 108 -17.89 -8.40 48.40
N PHE A 109 -16.86 -8.65 47.60
CA PHE A 109 -15.86 -7.67 47.21
C PHE A 109 -15.73 -7.64 45.68
N ASN A 110 -16.05 -6.50 45.09
CA ASN A 110 -16.02 -6.29 43.64
C ASN A 110 -14.97 -5.23 43.30
N GLY A 111 -14.18 -5.48 42.26
CA GLY A 111 -13.20 -4.54 41.74
C GLY A 111 -13.24 -4.47 40.22
N GLN A 112 -13.03 -3.26 39.68
CA GLN A 112 -12.86 -3.03 38.25
C GLN A 112 -11.56 -2.28 38.00
N VAL A 113 -10.81 -2.69 36.98
CA VAL A 113 -9.54 -2.07 36.57
C VAL A 113 -9.63 -1.64 35.12
N LYS A 114 -9.46 -0.34 34.85
CA LYS A 114 -9.39 0.21 33.49
C LYS A 114 -7.94 0.43 33.08
N ILE A 115 -7.57 0.04 31.86
CA ILE A 115 -6.22 0.22 31.32
C ILE A 115 -6.28 1.02 30.01
N GLN A 116 -5.63 2.18 30.00
CA GLN A 116 -5.50 3.02 28.79
C GLN A 116 -4.19 3.78 28.82
N GLY A 117 -3.66 4.16 27.67
CA GLY A 117 -2.36 4.81 27.61
C GLY A 117 -1.96 5.27 26.22
N PHE A 118 -0.71 5.73 26.13
CA PHE A 118 -0.06 6.10 24.88
C PHE A 118 1.11 5.18 24.61
N ASN A 119 1.41 4.91 23.34
CA ASN A 119 2.54 4.12 22.91
C ASN A 119 3.38 4.86 21.85
N LEU A 120 4.65 4.44 21.78
CA LEU A 120 5.57 4.78 20.71
C LEU A 120 6.30 3.50 20.32
N ASP A 121 6.07 3.07 19.08
CA ASP A 121 6.49 1.78 18.54
C ASP A 121 7.36 1.97 17.30
N LEU A 122 8.44 1.20 17.19
CA LEU A 122 9.14 0.97 15.94
C LEU A 122 8.46 -0.21 15.22
N VAL A 123 8.09 0.00 13.96
CA VAL A 123 7.39 -0.99 13.13
C VAL A 123 8.33 -1.46 12.02
N GLY A 124 8.58 -2.76 11.96
CA GLY A 124 9.31 -3.42 10.90
C GLY A 124 8.35 -4.21 9.99
N THR A 125 8.35 -3.93 8.69
CA THR A 125 7.47 -4.52 7.68
C THR A 125 8.27 -5.34 6.67
N LEU A 126 7.84 -6.57 6.47
CA LEU A 126 8.34 -7.51 5.46
C LEU A 126 7.28 -7.69 4.37
N PRO A 127 7.49 -7.14 3.16
CA PRO A 127 6.58 -7.36 2.04
C PRO A 127 6.70 -8.81 1.55
N VAL A 128 5.60 -9.56 1.60
CA VAL A 128 5.54 -10.96 1.15
C VAL A 128 5.03 -11.02 -0.30
N SER A 129 4.12 -10.11 -0.68
CA SER A 129 3.64 -9.95 -2.05
C SER A 129 3.41 -8.46 -2.37
N GLU A 130 2.86 -8.17 -3.55
CA GLU A 130 2.53 -6.79 -3.95
C GLU A 130 1.50 -6.11 -3.05
N ARG A 131 0.62 -6.88 -2.40
CA ARG A 131 -0.46 -6.34 -1.54
C ARG A 131 -0.42 -6.87 -0.11
N PHE A 132 0.35 -7.92 0.15
CA PHE A 132 0.42 -8.56 1.44
C PHE A 132 1.77 -8.31 2.09
N SER A 133 1.75 -7.86 3.34
CA SER A 133 2.95 -7.66 4.14
C SER A 133 2.74 -8.23 5.53
N VAL A 134 3.80 -8.82 6.08
CA VAL A 134 3.86 -9.18 7.50
C VAL A 134 4.61 -8.06 8.20
N PHE A 135 4.21 -7.69 9.41
CA PHE A 135 4.97 -6.72 10.19
C PHE A 135 5.08 -7.13 11.65
N ALA A 136 6.13 -6.63 12.27
CA ALA A 136 6.37 -6.70 13.70
C ALA A 136 6.47 -5.28 14.27
N ARG A 137 6.11 -5.12 15.53
CA ARG A 137 6.29 -3.86 16.26
C ARG A 137 6.91 -4.11 17.62
N ALA A 138 7.77 -3.21 18.05
CA ALA A 138 8.33 -3.19 19.38
C ALA A 138 8.46 -1.75 19.85
N GLY A 139 8.07 -1.48 21.09
CA GLY A 139 8.00 -0.11 21.56
C GLY A 139 7.83 0.03 23.06
N ALA A 140 7.65 1.28 23.45
CA ALA A 140 7.39 1.68 24.82
C ALA A 140 5.96 2.22 24.95
N GLN A 141 5.30 1.87 26.04
CA GLN A 141 3.95 2.29 26.35
C GLN A 141 3.89 2.89 27.75
N ALA A 142 3.15 3.99 27.88
CA ALA A 142 2.85 4.64 29.14
C ALA A 142 1.36 4.47 29.44
N ALA A 143 1.02 3.43 30.20
CA ALA A 143 -0.34 3.13 30.65
C ALA A 143 -0.67 3.84 31.97
N LYS A 144 -1.92 4.25 32.09
CA LYS A 144 -2.58 4.63 33.35
C LYS A 144 -3.58 3.54 33.70
N THR A 145 -3.44 2.96 34.89
CA THR A 145 -4.40 2.02 35.46
C THR A 145 -5.28 2.74 36.48
N GLY A 146 -6.59 2.70 36.30
CA GLY A 146 -7.57 3.18 37.28
C GLY A 146 -8.28 1.99 37.91
N ALA A 147 -8.41 1.95 39.24
CA ALA A 147 -9.12 0.90 39.95
C ALA A 147 -10.28 1.49 40.76
N THR A 148 -11.43 0.83 40.72
CA THR A 148 -12.61 1.15 41.53
C THR A 148 -13.02 -0.10 42.29
N TYR A 149 -13.28 0.03 43.60
CA TYR A 149 -13.61 -1.08 44.49
C TYR A 149 -14.95 -0.81 45.19
N GLY A 150 -15.71 -1.88 45.49
CA GLY A 150 -16.95 -1.82 46.26
C GLY A 150 -17.27 -3.16 46.93
N GLY A 151 -18.09 -3.16 47.97
CA GLY A 151 -18.45 -4.38 48.70
C GLY A 151 -19.47 -4.16 49.82
N SER A 152 -20.01 -5.25 50.38
CA SER A 152 -21.11 -5.22 51.36
C SER A 152 -20.69 -5.02 52.82
N GLN A 153 -19.39 -4.97 53.12
CA GLN A 153 -18.84 -4.74 54.47
C GLN A 153 -18.18 -3.36 54.57
N PRO A 154 -18.34 -2.62 55.69
CA PRO A 154 -17.75 -1.29 55.88
C PRO A 154 -16.28 -1.43 56.25
N THR A 155 -15.45 -1.84 55.29
CA THR A 155 -13.99 -1.73 55.43
C THR A 155 -13.58 -0.43 54.76
N SER A 156 -12.94 0.43 55.53
CA SER A 156 -12.29 1.66 55.08
C SER A 156 -11.08 1.27 54.22
N ILE A 157 -11.34 0.93 52.96
CA ILE A 157 -10.29 0.57 52.00
C ILE A 157 -9.44 1.83 51.75
N PHE A 158 -8.20 1.76 52.22
CA PHE A 158 -7.18 2.79 52.10
C PHE A 158 -6.99 3.24 50.64
N ASN A 159 -7.17 4.55 50.42
CA ASN A 159 -6.68 5.36 49.30
C ASN A 159 -7.15 4.96 47.86
N PRO A 160 -8.23 5.55 47.32
CA PRO A 160 -8.97 4.98 46.19
C PRO A 160 -8.40 5.28 44.80
N SER A 161 -7.16 5.76 44.65
CA SER A 161 -6.60 5.93 43.29
C SER A 161 -5.08 6.24 43.26
N PRO A 162 -4.19 5.26 43.43
CA PRO A 162 -2.80 5.46 43.03
C PRO A 162 -2.71 5.36 41.50
N SER A 163 -2.95 6.46 40.78
CA SER A 163 -2.64 6.51 39.35
C SER A 163 -1.14 6.73 39.17
N ARG A 164 -0.37 5.66 38.89
CA ARG A 164 1.02 5.79 38.42
C ARG A 164 1.07 5.66 36.90
N ARG A 165 1.94 6.46 36.28
CA ARG A 165 2.27 6.39 34.85
C ARG A 165 3.63 5.73 34.74
N GLU A 166 3.66 4.49 34.28
CA GLU A 166 4.89 3.71 34.15
C GLU A 166 5.17 3.40 32.68
N VAL A 167 6.43 3.57 32.28
CA VAL A 167 6.90 3.23 30.94
C VAL A 167 7.23 1.75 30.93
N ASN A 168 6.55 0.99 30.08
CA ASN A 168 6.74 -0.43 29.92
C ASN A 168 6.94 -0.78 28.45
N TYR A 169 7.36 -2.01 28.17
CA TYR A 169 7.57 -2.49 26.81
C TYR A 169 6.31 -3.11 26.21
N LYS A 170 6.16 -2.96 24.90
CA LYS A 170 5.11 -3.56 24.08
C LYS A 170 5.78 -4.26 22.89
N ALA A 171 5.24 -5.41 22.51
CA ALA A 171 5.61 -6.09 21.27
C ALA A 171 4.35 -6.57 20.55
N GLY A 172 4.40 -6.67 19.23
CA GLY A 172 3.27 -7.17 18.45
C GLY A 172 3.67 -7.72 17.10
N LEU A 173 2.81 -8.56 16.56
CA LEU A 173 2.92 -9.15 15.23
C LEU A 173 1.61 -8.91 14.50
N GLY A 174 1.71 -8.67 13.20
CA GLY A 174 0.52 -8.40 12.40
C GLY A 174 0.69 -8.69 10.93
N LEU A 175 -0.46 -8.75 10.28
CA LEU A 175 -0.61 -8.88 8.84
C LEU A 175 -1.21 -7.60 8.31
N GLN A 176 -0.72 -7.14 7.16
CA GLN A 176 -1.20 -5.95 6.48
C GLN A 176 -1.60 -6.32 5.06
N TYR A 177 -2.81 -5.92 4.68
CA TYR A 177 -3.33 -6.06 3.32
C TYR A 177 -3.65 -4.69 2.73
N GLU A 178 -3.03 -4.40 1.59
CA GLU A 178 -3.27 -3.18 0.82
C GLU A 178 -4.49 -3.36 -0.09
N VAL A 179 -5.63 -2.79 0.32
CA VAL A 179 -6.88 -2.83 -0.45
C VAL A 179 -6.78 -1.84 -1.62
N THR A 180 -6.30 -0.62 -1.33
CA THR A 180 -5.92 0.40 -2.30
C THR A 180 -4.66 1.11 -1.83
N PRO A 181 -3.96 1.89 -2.70
CA PRO A 181 -2.77 2.63 -2.28
C PRO A 181 -3.00 3.64 -1.13
N SER A 182 -4.25 4.03 -0.89
CA SER A 182 -4.68 4.95 0.16
C SER A 182 -5.47 4.27 1.28
N PHE A 183 -5.63 2.95 1.26
CA PHE A 183 -6.42 2.21 2.23
C PHE A 183 -5.89 0.81 2.46
N LEU A 184 -5.51 0.54 3.72
CA LEU A 184 -5.01 -0.75 4.16
C LEU A 184 -5.82 -1.26 5.34
N VAL A 185 -5.88 -2.58 5.44
CA VAL A 185 -6.44 -3.28 6.60
C VAL A 185 -5.29 -4.01 7.29
N ARG A 186 -5.24 -3.93 8.63
CA ARG A 186 -4.27 -4.65 9.46
C ARG A 186 -4.99 -5.59 10.42
N ALA A 187 -4.45 -6.78 10.59
CA ALA A 187 -4.81 -7.72 11.65
C ALA A 187 -3.61 -7.86 12.59
N GLU A 188 -3.81 -7.68 13.88
CA GLU A 188 -2.74 -7.44 14.85
C GLU A 188 -2.94 -8.23 16.14
N VAL A 189 -1.86 -8.82 16.64
CA VAL A 189 -1.77 -9.39 17.98
C VAL A 189 -0.66 -8.65 18.73
N GLU A 190 -1.01 -8.02 19.85
CA GLU A 190 -0.13 -7.15 20.62
C GLU A 190 -0.07 -7.61 22.08
N ARG A 191 1.13 -7.67 22.65
CA ARG A 191 1.39 -7.96 24.06
C ARG A 191 1.93 -6.72 24.75
N TYR A 192 1.23 -6.31 25.80
CA TYR A 192 1.55 -5.18 26.66
C TYR A 192 2.12 -5.71 27.97
N ARG A 193 3.39 -5.42 28.25
CA ARG A 193 3.97 -5.69 29.56
C ARG A 193 3.56 -4.58 30.53
N ILE A 194 3.21 -4.96 31.76
CA ILE A 194 2.78 -4.05 32.82
C ILE A 194 3.59 -4.41 34.06
N THR A 195 4.40 -3.47 34.55
CA THR A 195 5.11 -3.62 35.83
C THR A 195 4.25 -3.06 36.95
N ASP A 196 4.21 -3.75 38.09
CA ASP A 196 3.52 -3.27 39.30
C ASP A 196 4.55 -2.70 40.30
N ASN A 197 4.08 -1.98 41.32
CA ASN A 197 4.86 -1.24 42.34
C ASN A 197 5.82 -2.11 43.20
N ILE A 198 5.98 -3.40 42.89
CA ILE A 198 6.78 -4.41 43.61
C ILE A 198 7.70 -5.17 42.62
N GLY A 199 7.83 -4.71 41.37
CA GLY A 199 8.75 -5.29 40.39
C GLY A 199 8.29 -6.60 39.71
N LYS A 200 7.08 -7.10 40.00
CA LYS A 200 6.48 -8.24 39.26
C LYS A 200 5.86 -7.76 37.94
N LYS A 201 6.07 -8.53 36.86
CA LYS A 201 5.61 -8.23 35.48
C LYS A 201 4.31 -9.00 35.19
N ALA A 202 3.26 -8.30 34.76
CA ALA A 202 2.02 -8.88 34.23
C ALA A 202 1.89 -8.59 32.72
N ASN A 203 1.09 -9.39 32.01
CA ASN A 203 0.87 -9.21 30.58
C ASN A 203 -0.61 -8.96 30.28
N ALA A 204 -0.87 -8.12 29.30
CA ALA A 204 -2.17 -8.00 28.66
C ALA A 204 -1.98 -8.19 27.14
N ASP A 205 -2.83 -9.02 26.54
CA ASP A 205 -2.79 -9.31 25.11
C ASP A 205 -3.99 -8.67 24.43
N MET A 206 -3.82 -8.15 23.22
CA MET A 206 -4.88 -7.57 22.40
C MET A 206 -4.82 -8.17 21.01
N VAL A 207 -5.96 -8.67 20.53
CA VAL A 207 -6.16 -9.05 19.13
C VAL A 207 -7.09 -8.02 18.49
N SER A 208 -6.69 -7.42 17.38
CA SER A 208 -7.45 -6.31 16.78
C SER A 208 -7.39 -6.28 15.26
N VAL A 209 -8.41 -5.68 14.66
CA VAL A 209 -8.44 -5.30 13.25
C VAL A 209 -8.42 -3.78 13.16
N SER A 210 -7.55 -3.25 12.31
CA SER A 210 -7.33 -1.82 12.15
C SER A 210 -7.49 -1.38 10.69
N LEU A 211 -8.10 -0.21 10.50
CA LEU A 211 -8.15 0.49 9.23
C LEU A 211 -7.04 1.53 9.19
N VAL A 212 -6.30 1.61 8.09
CA VAL A 212 -5.13 2.50 7.95
C VAL A 212 -5.20 3.28 6.64
N PHE A 213 -4.95 4.58 6.73
CA PHE A 213 -5.00 5.54 5.65
C PHE A 213 -3.65 6.24 5.49
N PRO A 214 -2.83 5.84 4.51
CA PRO A 214 -1.60 6.52 4.16
C PRO A 214 -1.85 7.82 3.39
N PHE A 215 -0.95 8.77 3.57
CA PHE A 215 -0.91 10.05 2.85
C PHE A 215 0.54 10.49 2.65
N GLY A 216 0.79 11.24 1.58
CA GLY A 216 2.14 11.63 1.19
C GLY A 216 2.98 10.51 0.58
N ARG A 217 2.37 9.39 0.18
CA ARG A 217 3.03 8.37 -0.65
C ARG A 217 3.34 8.97 -2.03
N SER A 218 4.59 9.36 -2.27
CA SER A 218 5.08 9.55 -3.64
C SER A 218 5.28 8.16 -4.22
N TYR A 219 4.44 7.69 -5.15
CA TYR A 219 4.72 6.40 -5.79
C TYR A 219 6.05 6.52 -6.54
N ALA A 220 7.14 6.07 -5.91
CA ALA A 220 8.40 5.92 -6.61
C ALA A 220 8.10 4.90 -7.70
N PRO A 221 8.23 5.27 -8.99
CA PRO A 221 8.03 4.31 -10.05
C PRO A 221 8.94 3.12 -9.72
N VAL A 222 8.34 1.92 -9.71
CA VAL A 222 9.10 0.68 -9.68
C VAL A 222 10.27 0.87 -10.65
N PRO A 223 11.54 0.67 -10.24
CA PRO A 223 12.64 0.73 -11.19
C PRO A 223 12.20 -0.10 -12.37
N ARG A 224 12.13 0.52 -13.55
CA ARG A 224 11.79 -0.15 -14.82
C ARG A 224 12.38 -1.55 -14.71
N ALA A 225 11.53 -2.59 -14.74
CA ALA A 225 12.02 -3.90 -15.13
C ALA A 225 12.90 -3.61 -16.34
N MET A 226 14.20 -3.90 -16.20
CA MET A 226 15.26 -3.52 -17.14
C MET A 226 14.63 -3.44 -18.52
N THR A 227 14.59 -2.24 -19.11
CA THR A 227 14.54 -2.18 -20.57
C THR A 227 15.57 -3.21 -21.00
N PRO A 228 15.20 -4.27 -21.74
CA PRO A 228 16.18 -5.25 -22.18
C PRO A 228 17.32 -4.44 -22.75
N GLU A 229 18.54 -4.67 -22.24
CA GLU A 229 19.72 -3.94 -22.71
C GLU A 229 19.62 -3.90 -24.24
N PRO A 230 19.80 -2.72 -24.86
CA PRO A 230 19.85 -2.69 -26.32
C PRO A 230 20.87 -3.74 -26.71
N ILE A 231 20.41 -4.77 -27.42
CA ILE A 231 21.28 -5.81 -27.96
C ILE A 231 22.41 -5.03 -28.64
N TYR A 232 23.63 -5.16 -28.12
CA TYR A 232 24.80 -4.53 -28.73
C TYR A 232 24.96 -5.19 -30.10
N VAL A 233 24.38 -4.56 -31.11
CA VAL A 233 24.68 -4.88 -32.50
C VAL A 233 26.06 -4.29 -32.70
N ALA A 234 27.06 -5.16 -32.72
CA ALA A 234 28.42 -4.77 -33.05
C ALA A 234 28.37 -3.94 -34.35
N PRO A 235 28.93 -2.71 -34.36
CA PRO A 235 28.94 -1.89 -35.56
C PRO A 235 29.59 -2.70 -36.67
N ALA A 236 28.96 -2.70 -37.85
CA ALA A 236 29.45 -3.40 -39.03
C ALA A 236 30.93 -3.08 -39.21
N PRO A 237 31.79 -4.10 -39.43
CA PRO A 237 33.22 -3.86 -39.60
C PRO A 237 33.41 -2.85 -40.73
N MET A 238 34.13 -1.76 -40.43
CA MET A 238 34.51 -0.79 -41.45
C MET A 238 35.26 -1.51 -42.58
N PRO A 239 35.08 -1.10 -43.85
CA PRO A 239 35.84 -1.67 -44.94
C PRO A 239 37.33 -1.41 -44.68
N VAL A 240 38.07 -2.49 -44.44
CA VAL A 240 39.53 -2.46 -44.35
C VAL A 240 40.04 -2.00 -45.73
N PRO A 241 40.90 -0.97 -45.82
CA PRO A 241 41.51 -0.60 -47.10
C PRO A 241 42.31 -1.79 -47.63
N ALA A 242 42.09 -2.14 -48.90
CA ALA A 242 42.82 -3.20 -49.57
C ALA A 242 44.34 -2.96 -49.47
N PRO A 243 45.15 -3.96 -49.07
CA PRO A 243 46.60 -3.84 -49.11
C PRO A 243 47.10 -3.78 -50.55
N ALA A 244 48.13 -2.97 -50.79
CA ALA A 244 48.82 -2.84 -52.07
C ALA A 244 49.40 -4.21 -52.54
N PRO A 245 49.49 -4.44 -53.86
CA PRO A 245 49.87 -5.75 -54.38
C PRO A 245 51.36 -6.04 -54.16
N MET A 246 51.66 -7.17 -53.52
CA MET A 246 53.01 -7.77 -53.52
C MET A 246 53.24 -8.57 -54.82
N PRO A 247 54.50 -8.73 -55.28
CA PRO A 247 54.81 -9.45 -56.50
C PRO A 247 54.58 -10.96 -56.36
N ALA A 248 54.07 -11.56 -57.43
CA ALA A 248 53.65 -12.96 -57.51
C ALA A 248 54.80 -13.98 -57.40
N PRO A 249 54.61 -15.10 -56.68
CA PRO A 249 55.36 -16.33 -56.89
C PRO A 249 54.66 -17.24 -57.92
N GLN A 250 55.48 -17.94 -58.71
CA GLN A 250 55.10 -18.87 -59.79
C GLN A 250 54.39 -20.16 -59.30
N PRO A 251 53.72 -20.91 -60.21
CA PRO A 251 52.56 -21.73 -59.86
C PRO A 251 52.89 -23.19 -59.53
N ALA A 252 52.06 -23.79 -58.67
CA ALA A 252 51.84 -25.23 -58.55
C ALA A 252 50.34 -25.52 -58.82
N PRO A 253 49.99 -26.66 -59.45
CA PRO A 253 48.63 -26.89 -59.94
C PRO A 253 47.70 -27.29 -58.79
N VAL A 254 46.63 -26.52 -58.58
CA VAL A 254 45.58 -26.87 -57.62
C VAL A 254 44.24 -26.94 -58.35
N VAL A 255 43.57 -28.06 -58.10
CA VAL A 255 42.26 -28.48 -58.61
C VAL A 255 41.21 -27.37 -58.42
N VAL A 256 40.51 -27.04 -59.52
CA VAL A 256 39.42 -26.06 -59.54
C VAL A 256 38.17 -26.68 -58.91
N VAL A 257 37.84 -26.26 -57.69
CA VAL A 257 36.47 -26.39 -57.15
C VAL A 257 35.84 -25.01 -57.22
N THR A 258 34.82 -24.85 -58.06
CA THR A 258 34.07 -23.60 -58.21
C THR A 258 33.30 -23.28 -56.91
N PRO A 259 33.44 -22.07 -56.34
CA PRO A 259 32.62 -21.66 -55.20
C PRO A 259 31.15 -21.48 -55.62
N PRO A 260 30.18 -21.77 -54.74
CA PRO A 260 28.77 -21.52 -55.03
C PRO A 260 28.48 -20.02 -55.14
N PRO A 261 27.47 -19.59 -55.94
CA PRO A 261 27.11 -18.19 -56.08
C PRO A 261 26.63 -17.58 -54.76
N ALA A 262 27.03 -16.34 -54.49
CA ALA A 262 26.62 -15.61 -53.29
C ALA A 262 25.08 -15.39 -53.25
N PRO A 263 24.43 -15.50 -52.08
CA PRO A 263 22.99 -15.24 -51.93
C PRO A 263 22.68 -13.78 -52.23
N ALA A 264 21.60 -13.53 -52.98
CA ALA A 264 21.15 -12.19 -53.30
C ALA A 264 20.74 -11.38 -52.04
N PRO A 265 20.85 -10.03 -52.06
CA PRO A 265 20.45 -9.17 -50.95
C PRO A 265 18.97 -9.31 -50.59
N ALA A 266 18.66 -9.38 -49.30
CA ALA A 266 17.28 -9.44 -48.82
C ALA A 266 16.51 -8.13 -49.13
N PRO A 267 15.20 -8.19 -49.46
CA PRO A 267 14.39 -7.00 -49.73
C PRO A 267 14.27 -6.09 -48.50
N MET A 268 14.31 -4.77 -48.70
CA MET A 268 14.03 -3.77 -47.65
C MET A 268 12.58 -3.90 -47.14
N PRO A 269 12.30 -3.71 -45.83
CA PRO A 269 10.93 -3.75 -45.30
C PRO A 269 10.05 -2.64 -45.90
N ALA A 270 8.84 -2.98 -46.31
CA ALA A 270 7.89 -2.03 -46.90
C ALA A 270 7.38 -0.98 -45.88
N PRO A 271 7.00 0.25 -46.33
CA PRO A 271 6.43 1.27 -45.45
C PRO A 271 5.07 0.85 -44.85
N VAL A 272 4.89 1.02 -43.54
CA VAL A 272 3.64 0.70 -42.82
C VAL A 272 2.77 1.95 -42.70
N GLU A 273 1.55 1.93 -43.23
CA GLU A 273 0.55 2.98 -43.06
C GLU A 273 -0.17 2.85 -41.72
N ARG A 274 -0.34 3.97 -41.00
CA ARG A 274 -0.98 4.02 -39.67
C ARG A 274 -2.15 5.00 -39.66
N ARG A 275 -3.36 4.51 -39.31
CA ARG A 275 -4.57 5.33 -39.12
C ARG A 275 -4.97 5.31 -37.66
N ARG A 276 -5.08 6.48 -37.02
CA ARG A 276 -5.51 6.63 -35.61
C ARG A 276 -6.89 7.29 -35.55
N VAL A 277 -7.80 6.71 -34.76
CA VAL A 277 -9.13 7.24 -34.46
C VAL A 277 -9.27 7.41 -32.95
N SER A 278 -9.72 8.58 -32.50
CA SER A 278 -9.84 8.93 -31.08
C SER A 278 -11.30 9.03 -30.66
N PHE A 279 -11.66 8.35 -29.57
CA PHE A 279 -13.00 8.38 -28.98
C PHE A 279 -12.94 8.99 -27.58
N THR A 280 -13.85 9.90 -27.25
CA THR A 280 -13.91 10.47 -25.89
C THR A 280 -14.38 9.41 -24.88
N ALA A 281 -13.90 9.47 -23.63
CA ALA A 281 -14.33 8.52 -22.61
C ALA A 281 -15.82 8.66 -22.27
N GLU A 282 -16.38 9.86 -22.31
CA GLU A 282 -17.79 10.15 -22.00
C GLU A 282 -18.75 9.63 -23.08
N SER A 283 -18.29 9.56 -24.34
CA SER A 283 -19.07 8.96 -25.42
C SER A 283 -19.09 7.44 -25.31
N LEU A 284 -17.99 6.83 -24.85
CA LEU A 284 -17.85 5.38 -24.77
C LEU A 284 -18.39 4.80 -23.46
N PHE A 285 -18.22 5.47 -22.33
CA PHE A 285 -18.43 4.89 -21.00
C PHE A 285 -19.33 5.78 -20.13
N ALA A 286 -20.02 5.17 -19.17
CA ALA A 286 -20.60 5.91 -18.07
C ALA A 286 -19.50 6.42 -17.10
N PHE A 287 -19.84 7.43 -16.30
CA PHE A 287 -18.90 8.00 -15.32
C PHE A 287 -18.35 6.91 -14.38
N ASP A 288 -17.03 6.87 -14.22
CA ASP A 288 -16.28 5.86 -13.44
C ASP A 288 -16.57 4.38 -13.80
N LYS A 289 -17.05 4.12 -15.02
CA LYS A 289 -17.29 2.76 -15.55
C LYS A 289 -16.37 2.45 -16.72
N SER A 290 -16.24 1.15 -16.99
CA SER A 290 -15.58 0.58 -18.17
C SER A 290 -16.56 -0.15 -19.11
N ASP A 291 -17.85 -0.23 -18.73
CA ASP A 291 -18.88 -0.82 -19.56
C ASP A 291 -19.27 0.16 -20.68
N ILE A 292 -19.25 -0.33 -21.93
CA ILE A 292 -19.50 0.51 -23.10
C ILE A 292 -20.99 0.81 -23.20
N LYS A 293 -21.33 2.10 -23.27
CA LYS A 293 -22.70 2.61 -23.46
C LYS A 293 -23.27 2.23 -24.83
N PRO A 294 -24.60 2.19 -25.01
CA PRO A 294 -25.22 1.95 -26.32
C PRO A 294 -24.69 2.88 -27.43
N ASP A 295 -24.54 4.18 -27.17
CA ASP A 295 -24.00 5.12 -28.16
C ASP A 295 -22.54 4.84 -28.51
N GLY A 296 -21.74 4.44 -27.51
CA GLY A 296 -20.34 4.03 -27.70
C GLY A 296 -20.23 2.76 -28.53
N LYS A 297 -21.13 1.79 -28.31
CA LYS A 297 -21.25 0.58 -29.13
C LYS A 297 -21.56 0.95 -30.58
N ALA A 298 -22.55 1.81 -30.83
CA ALA A 298 -22.88 2.27 -32.18
C ALA A 298 -21.70 2.98 -32.88
N ALA A 299 -20.90 3.75 -32.15
CA ALA A 299 -19.69 4.38 -32.69
C ALA A 299 -18.61 3.33 -33.06
N LEU A 300 -18.40 2.32 -32.21
CA LEU A 300 -17.48 1.22 -32.49
C LEU A 300 -17.98 0.29 -33.61
N ASP A 301 -19.29 0.15 -33.78
CA ASP A 301 -19.89 -0.62 -34.89
C ASP A 301 -19.63 0.09 -36.22
N ARG A 302 -19.80 1.42 -36.28
CA ARG A 302 -19.45 2.22 -37.47
C ARG A 302 -17.97 2.08 -37.81
N PHE A 303 -17.09 2.22 -36.82
CA PHE A 303 -15.65 2.01 -37.00
C PHE A 303 -15.33 0.60 -37.50
N SER A 304 -15.97 -0.43 -36.93
CA SER A 304 -15.78 -1.82 -37.37
C SER A 304 -16.24 -2.04 -38.81
N ASN A 305 -17.33 -1.39 -39.23
CA ASN A 305 -17.82 -1.44 -40.60
C ASN A 305 -16.88 -0.75 -41.59
N GLU A 306 -16.22 0.36 -41.21
CA GLU A 306 -15.18 0.99 -42.04
C GLU A 306 -13.95 0.10 -42.23
N LEU A 307 -13.64 -0.76 -41.26
CA LEU A 307 -12.54 -1.71 -41.38
C LEU A 307 -12.87 -2.91 -42.27
N ARG A 308 -14.15 -3.18 -42.53
CA ARG A 308 -14.56 -4.29 -43.41
C ARG A 308 -14.06 -4.04 -44.83
N GLY A 309 -13.38 -5.02 -45.39
CA GLY A 309 -12.79 -4.93 -46.74
C GLY A 309 -11.42 -4.25 -46.79
N THR A 310 -10.90 -3.75 -45.68
CA THR A 310 -9.52 -3.23 -45.59
C THR A 310 -8.59 -4.31 -45.03
N GLN A 311 -7.44 -4.56 -45.67
CA GLN A 311 -6.40 -5.40 -45.07
C GLN A 311 -5.58 -4.58 -44.07
N PHE A 312 -5.44 -5.13 -42.86
CA PHE A 312 -4.60 -4.56 -41.80
C PHE A 312 -3.82 -5.65 -41.08
N ASP A 313 -2.65 -5.29 -40.57
CA ASP A 313 -1.76 -6.21 -39.85
C ASP A 313 -2.10 -6.23 -38.36
N SER A 314 -2.28 -5.06 -37.76
CA SER A 314 -2.54 -4.94 -36.34
C SER A 314 -3.39 -3.72 -35.98
N ILE A 315 -4.11 -3.86 -34.86
CA ILE A 315 -4.90 -2.82 -34.21
C ILE A 315 -4.38 -2.67 -32.78
N ARG A 316 -4.14 -1.43 -32.35
CA ARG A 316 -3.72 -1.08 -31.01
C ARG A 316 -4.72 -0.12 -30.37
N VAL A 317 -5.34 -0.57 -29.29
CA VAL A 317 -6.29 0.22 -28.51
C VAL A 317 -5.55 0.80 -27.30
N GLU A 318 -5.47 2.12 -27.22
CA GLU A 318 -4.83 2.85 -26.13
C GLU A 318 -5.87 3.56 -25.28
N GLY A 319 -5.94 3.26 -23.98
CA GLY A 319 -6.77 4.00 -23.04
C GLY A 319 -5.99 5.15 -22.41
N HIS A 320 -6.61 6.32 -22.27
CA HIS A 320 -6.02 7.50 -21.63
C HIS A 320 -6.94 8.04 -20.54
N THR A 321 -6.33 8.65 -19.53
CA THR A 321 -7.02 9.40 -18.46
C THR A 321 -6.45 10.81 -18.39
N ASP A 322 -7.17 11.69 -17.71
CA ASP A 322 -6.60 12.94 -17.26
C ASP A 322 -5.70 12.73 -16.02
N ARG A 323 -5.08 13.82 -15.57
CA ARG A 323 -4.19 13.86 -14.39
C ARG A 323 -4.90 13.89 -13.03
N LEU A 324 -6.23 13.71 -12.98
CA LEU A 324 -6.97 13.68 -11.72
C LEU A 324 -7.07 12.23 -11.24
N GLY A 325 -6.54 11.99 -10.05
CA GLY A 325 -6.45 10.65 -9.47
C GLY A 325 -5.01 10.28 -9.20
N SER A 326 -4.76 9.01 -8.91
CA SER A 326 -3.39 8.48 -8.82
C SER A 326 -3.04 7.79 -10.13
N ASP A 327 -1.78 7.86 -10.54
CA ASP A 327 -1.25 7.20 -11.75
C ASP A 327 -1.65 5.72 -11.81
N SER A 328 -1.60 5.00 -10.67
CA SER A 328 -1.98 3.59 -10.61
C SER A 328 -3.47 3.36 -10.86
N TYR A 329 -4.33 4.26 -10.36
CA TYR A 329 -5.77 4.21 -10.64
C TYR A 329 -6.03 4.53 -12.10
N ASN A 330 -5.39 5.58 -12.61
CA ASN A 330 -5.45 6.03 -14.00
C ASN A 330 -4.96 4.97 -14.98
N GLN A 331 -3.88 4.26 -14.65
CA GLN A 331 -3.35 3.13 -15.40
C GLN A 331 -4.33 1.96 -15.42
N ARG A 332 -4.90 1.57 -14.28
CA ARG A 332 -5.89 0.49 -14.22
C ARG A 332 -7.18 0.85 -14.98
N LEU A 333 -7.67 2.08 -14.82
CA LEU A 333 -8.88 2.55 -15.48
C LEU A 333 -8.70 2.61 -17.00
N SER A 334 -7.59 3.19 -17.47
CA SER A 334 -7.26 3.20 -18.90
C SER A 334 -7.09 1.79 -19.47
N THR A 335 -6.44 0.88 -18.74
CA THR A 335 -6.27 -0.52 -19.17
C THR A 335 -7.63 -1.21 -19.32
N LYS A 336 -8.50 -1.13 -18.29
CA LYS A 336 -9.84 -1.73 -18.33
C LYS A 336 -10.70 -1.18 -19.48
N ARG A 337 -10.61 0.13 -19.74
CA ARG A 337 -11.33 0.78 -20.85
C ARG A 337 -10.82 0.32 -22.21
N ALA A 338 -9.50 0.21 -22.38
CA ALA A 338 -8.90 -0.31 -23.61
C ALA A 338 -9.26 -1.79 -23.84
N GLU A 339 -9.24 -2.60 -22.79
CA GLU A 339 -9.65 -4.01 -22.82
C GLU A 339 -11.12 -4.18 -23.16
N ALA A 340 -12.01 -3.34 -22.62
CA ALA A 340 -13.43 -3.35 -22.95
C ALA A 340 -13.68 -3.06 -24.44
N VAL A 341 -13.00 -2.04 -25.00
CA VAL A 341 -13.09 -1.72 -26.43
C VAL A 341 -12.51 -2.85 -27.28
N LYS A 342 -11.35 -3.41 -26.92
CA LYS A 342 -10.79 -4.59 -27.58
C LYS A 342 -11.78 -5.76 -27.57
N GLY A 343 -12.36 -6.07 -26.42
CA GLY A 343 -13.34 -7.15 -26.28
C GLY A 343 -14.53 -6.96 -27.20
N TYR A 344 -15.06 -5.74 -27.27
CA TYR A 344 -16.18 -5.39 -28.15
C TYR A 344 -15.83 -5.49 -29.63
N LEU A 345 -14.66 -4.99 -30.06
CA LEU A 345 -14.20 -5.09 -31.44
C LEU A 345 -13.97 -6.56 -31.88
N ILE A 346 -13.58 -7.44 -30.96
CA ILE A 346 -13.49 -8.88 -31.21
C ILE A 346 -14.89 -9.49 -31.33
N SER A 347 -15.74 -9.30 -30.31
CA SER A 347 -17.03 -10.00 -30.22
C SER A 347 -18.06 -9.54 -31.23
N SER A 348 -18.13 -8.22 -31.47
CA SER A 348 -19.17 -7.58 -32.26
C SER A 348 -18.62 -7.00 -33.56
N GLY A 349 -17.37 -6.52 -33.55
CA GLY A 349 -16.69 -6.01 -34.74
C GLY A 349 -16.10 -7.09 -35.66
N GLY A 350 -15.95 -8.34 -35.17
CA GLY A 350 -15.38 -9.45 -35.94
C GLY A 350 -13.87 -9.36 -36.14
N VAL A 351 -13.16 -8.52 -35.37
CA VAL A 351 -11.71 -8.38 -35.44
C VAL A 351 -11.04 -9.63 -34.85
N ASN A 352 -10.06 -10.19 -35.57
CA ASN A 352 -9.29 -11.33 -35.07
C ASN A 352 -8.52 -10.95 -33.79
N SER A 353 -8.68 -11.74 -32.73
CA SER A 353 -8.05 -11.52 -31.42
C SER A 353 -6.52 -11.45 -31.46
N SER A 354 -5.89 -12.11 -32.43
CA SER A 354 -4.43 -12.13 -32.62
C SER A 354 -3.91 -10.83 -33.25
N LYS A 355 -4.78 -10.07 -33.92
CA LYS A 355 -4.42 -8.81 -34.58
C LYS A 355 -4.73 -7.58 -33.73
N ILE A 356 -5.28 -7.74 -32.53
CA ILE A 356 -5.68 -6.61 -31.68
C ILE A 356 -5.06 -6.65 -30.29
N SER A 357 -4.47 -5.54 -29.88
CA SER A 357 -3.87 -5.33 -28.56
C SER A 357 -4.53 -4.18 -27.82
N ALA A 358 -4.53 -4.24 -26.50
CA ALA A 358 -5.06 -3.20 -25.62
C ALA A 358 -3.96 -2.77 -24.64
N VAL A 359 -3.79 -1.47 -24.45
CA VAL A 359 -2.77 -0.89 -23.57
C VAL A 359 -3.35 0.30 -22.82
N GLY A 360 -3.30 0.29 -21.49
CA GLY A 360 -3.55 1.50 -20.72
C GLY A 360 -2.34 2.42 -20.76
N LYS A 361 -2.54 3.72 -20.96
CA LYS A 361 -1.51 4.76 -20.92
C LYS A 361 -1.64 5.68 -19.71
N GLY A 362 -2.69 5.53 -18.90
CA GLY A 362 -3.01 6.46 -17.81
C GLY A 362 -2.99 7.91 -18.29
N GLU A 363 -2.38 8.78 -17.50
CA GLU A 363 -2.25 10.22 -17.78
C GLU A 363 -0.98 10.59 -18.55
N THR A 364 -0.21 9.61 -19.04
CA THR A 364 1.14 9.85 -19.60
C THR A 364 1.16 10.54 -20.96
N MET A 365 0.00 10.65 -21.65
CA MET A 365 -0.13 11.32 -22.94
C MET A 365 -1.32 12.27 -22.95
N PRO A 366 -1.24 13.41 -22.22
CA PRO A 366 -2.28 14.42 -22.22
C PRO A 366 -2.34 15.12 -23.59
N VAL A 367 -3.55 15.47 -24.01
CA VAL A 367 -3.81 16.40 -25.12
C VAL A 367 -3.69 17.84 -24.61
N THR A 368 -4.12 18.10 -23.37
CA THR A 368 -3.96 19.41 -22.72
C THR A 368 -2.49 19.70 -22.46
N LYS A 369 -2.08 20.97 -22.69
CA LYS A 369 -0.71 21.41 -22.47
C LYS A 369 -0.52 21.92 -21.02
N PRO A 370 0.72 21.91 -20.51
CA PRO A 370 1.02 22.54 -19.23
C PRO A 370 0.56 24.00 -19.20
N GLY A 371 -0.38 24.30 -18.31
CA GLY A 371 -0.94 25.65 -18.13
C GLY A 371 -2.36 25.86 -18.67
N ASP A 372 -2.86 24.99 -19.57
CA ASP A 372 -4.22 25.07 -20.13
C ASP A 372 -5.29 24.89 -19.03
N CYS A 373 -5.08 23.89 -18.17
CA CYS A 373 -5.98 23.54 -17.09
C CYS A 373 -5.30 23.72 -15.73
N ARG A 374 -5.61 24.81 -15.02
CA ARG A 374 -4.96 25.18 -13.74
C ARG A 374 -5.61 24.54 -12.51
N GLY A 375 -4.80 24.21 -11.51
CA GLY A 375 -5.22 23.68 -10.21
C GLY A 375 -5.12 22.16 -10.10
N ASN A 376 -5.06 21.62 -8.88
CA ASN A 376 -4.86 20.18 -8.62
C ASN A 376 -6.02 19.52 -7.86
N LYS A 377 -7.07 20.29 -7.55
CA LYS A 377 -8.26 19.77 -6.87
C LYS A 377 -9.35 19.48 -7.91
N PRO A 378 -10.11 18.39 -7.77
CA PRO A 378 -11.15 17.99 -8.73
C PRO A 378 -12.38 18.90 -8.64
N THR A 379 -12.25 20.13 -9.14
CA THR A 379 -13.36 21.08 -9.28
C THR A 379 -14.11 20.82 -10.58
N LYS A 380 -15.39 21.18 -10.67
CA LYS A 380 -16.18 21.03 -11.90
C LYS A 380 -15.51 21.69 -13.10
N ALA A 381 -14.93 22.88 -12.92
CA ALA A 381 -14.21 23.60 -13.97
C ALA A 381 -12.96 22.86 -14.45
N LEU A 382 -12.17 22.29 -13.52
CA LEU A 382 -10.97 21.54 -13.88
C LEU A 382 -11.30 20.22 -14.57
N ILE A 383 -12.32 19.49 -14.09
CA ILE A 383 -12.79 18.24 -14.69
C ILE A 383 -13.27 18.46 -16.13
N ALA A 384 -13.98 19.56 -16.37
CA ALA A 384 -14.42 19.95 -17.70
C ALA A 384 -13.24 20.33 -18.61
N CYS A 385 -12.27 21.09 -18.10
CA CYS A 385 -11.08 21.48 -18.87
C CYS A 385 -10.24 20.27 -19.30
N LEU A 386 -10.06 19.28 -18.42
CA LEU A 386 -9.26 18.08 -18.68
C LEU A 386 -10.01 17.00 -19.49
N GLN A 387 -11.24 17.26 -19.93
CA GLN A 387 -12.04 16.29 -20.66
C GLN A 387 -11.35 15.68 -21.89
N PRO A 388 -10.62 16.44 -22.73
CA PRO A 388 -9.94 15.89 -23.90
C PRO A 388 -8.89 14.81 -23.59
N ASP A 389 -8.33 14.80 -22.38
CA ASP A 389 -7.33 13.82 -21.98
C ASP A 389 -7.95 12.44 -21.71
N ARG A 390 -9.23 12.40 -21.33
CA ARG A 390 -10.00 11.18 -21.11
C ARG A 390 -10.51 10.64 -22.44
N ARG A 391 -9.72 9.77 -23.08
CA ARG A 391 -10.04 9.22 -24.41
C ARG A 391 -9.56 7.77 -24.57
N VAL A 392 -10.04 7.12 -25.62
CA VAL A 392 -9.54 5.84 -26.12
C VAL A 392 -9.16 6.03 -27.57
N ASP A 393 -7.90 5.73 -27.90
CA ASP A 393 -7.37 5.83 -29.25
C ASP A 393 -7.24 4.44 -29.87
N VAL A 394 -7.72 4.27 -31.09
CA VAL A 394 -7.62 3.03 -31.85
C VAL A 394 -6.73 3.30 -33.06
N GLU A 395 -5.55 2.69 -33.05
CA GLU A 395 -4.56 2.78 -34.12
C GLU A 395 -4.57 1.51 -34.96
N VAL A 396 -4.69 1.64 -36.28
CA VAL A 396 -4.70 0.54 -37.24
C VAL A 396 -3.45 0.67 -38.10
N SER A 397 -2.68 -0.42 -38.19
CA SER A 397 -1.46 -0.51 -39.00
C SER A 397 -1.64 -1.50 -40.14
N ALA A 398 -1.25 -1.11 -41.35
CA ALA A 398 -1.27 -1.94 -42.55
C ALA A 398 0.04 -1.77 -43.35
N THR A 399 0.67 -2.89 -43.70
CA THR A 399 1.82 -2.96 -44.59
C THR A 399 1.29 -3.07 -46.00
N LYS A 400 1.73 -2.17 -46.88
CA LYS A 400 1.34 -2.16 -48.29
C LYS A 400 2.11 -3.19 -49.11
#